data_AF-A0A836FZD8-F1
#
_entry.id   AF-A0A836FZD8-F1
#
_cell.length_a   1.000
_cell.length_b   1.000
_cell.length_c   1.000
_cell.angle_alpha   90.00
_cell.angle_beta   90.00
_cell.angle_gamma   90.00
#
_symmetry.space_group_name_H-M   'P 1'
#
loop_
_entity.id
_entity.type
_entity.pdbx_description
1 polymer ?
#
loop_
_entity_poly.entity_id
_entity_poly.type
_entity_poly.pdbx_seq_one_letter_code
_entity_poly.pdbx_strand_id
1 'polypeptide(L)'
;MRRTDHTASMTPRASRRDSDVVLSNFGHKEHLFKCLVIGDYGVGESRRGKFSSNYKITIGADFAIKTLDWDPQTKINLQLWDIAGHERFGYMTRVYYKYAVAAALVFDISRAATFQSMKKWLNDLREKVALPDGSSIPVVLLANKCDISVAVTDEQISKFCRENKIHAWYATSAKNNTNVEAAIRYLVDKVLSSRFDNVLGSKRLSELGKTLTHEHLALDFRKFYVPPPKHLKRFPVGSLSLQDAGYVRQYPYSSLYNLEFYGDDAAKAVYKDVELFKEAGGETIVENSSHGLKRDISLMKNISQSLGVNVIAGTGHYLASTQNASTLNMTKEEMYNLMCKELEEGCVEYPEVKAGFIGEVGSSWPIEDFEKRAICATAEVQAQLRCSVSFHPGRNASAPMEIMRIYQEAGGDVSRAIMSHVDRTLIKKEQLMEFADATKCYIQFDLFGSECSFYQLNPLVDFLSDAQRVKRIALLKKEKKLNRVLMSHDIHTKHRLIHFGGHGYSHIANNVVPIMINKGFTTEEIELITVENPKKWLTRQ
;
A
#
# COMPACT_ATOMS: atom_id res chain seq x y z
N MET A 1 73.90 -24.95 11.16
CA MET A 1 72.67 -25.10 11.96
C MET A 1 71.50 -25.07 11.00
N ARG A 2 70.69 -26.15 10.97
CA ARG A 2 69.71 -26.49 9.92
C ARG A 2 68.60 -25.43 9.77
N ARG A 3 68.24 -25.09 8.53
CA ARG A 3 66.88 -24.69 8.16
C ARG A 3 66.47 -25.49 6.93
N THR A 4 65.36 -26.20 7.07
CA THR A 4 64.74 -27.10 6.09
C THR A 4 63.83 -26.31 5.16
N ASP A 5 63.99 -26.52 3.86
CA ASP A 5 62.99 -26.29 2.84
C ASP A 5 61.84 -27.28 2.97
N HIS A 6 60.60 -26.80 2.85
CA HIS A 6 59.52 -27.58 2.25
C HIS A 6 58.58 -26.65 1.47
N THR A 7 58.62 -26.83 0.16
CA THR A 7 57.70 -26.37 -0.86
C THR A 7 56.29 -26.94 -0.63
N ALA A 8 55.27 -26.08 -0.64
CA ALA A 8 53.87 -26.48 -0.77
C ALA A 8 53.23 -25.79 -1.99
N SER A 9 52.57 -26.61 -2.81
CA SER A 9 51.98 -26.32 -4.11
C SER A 9 50.89 -25.25 -4.09
N MET A 10 50.93 -24.33 -5.05
CA MET A 10 49.81 -23.44 -5.39
C MET A 10 48.72 -24.23 -6.12
N THR A 11 47.53 -24.30 -5.54
CA THR A 11 46.28 -24.62 -6.24
C THR A 11 45.62 -23.32 -6.72
N PRO A 12 45.10 -23.23 -7.97
CA PRO A 12 44.46 -22.01 -8.45
C PRO A 12 43.09 -21.82 -7.77
N ARG A 13 42.88 -20.64 -7.16
CA ARG A 13 41.57 -20.22 -6.65
C ARG A 13 40.55 -20.18 -7.79
N ALA A 14 39.49 -20.96 -7.65
CA ALA A 14 38.34 -20.98 -8.53
C ALA A 14 37.71 -19.58 -8.67
N SER A 15 37.27 -19.27 -9.88
CA SER A 15 36.72 -17.99 -10.31
C SER A 15 35.48 -17.58 -9.51
N ARG A 16 35.48 -16.34 -9.01
CA ARG A 16 34.27 -15.61 -8.62
C ARG A 16 33.41 -15.41 -9.88
N ARG A 17 32.37 -16.24 -10.04
CA ARG A 17 31.37 -16.12 -11.12
C ARG A 17 29.95 -16.45 -10.65
N ASP A 18 29.62 -16.14 -9.39
CA ASP A 18 28.27 -16.38 -8.82
C ASP A 18 27.50 -15.10 -8.44
N SER A 19 28.05 -13.90 -8.67
CA SER A 19 27.37 -12.63 -8.37
C SER A 19 26.61 -12.02 -9.55
N ASP A 20 26.77 -12.55 -10.77
CA ASP A 20 26.23 -11.94 -11.99
C ASP A 20 25.04 -12.71 -12.60
N VAL A 21 24.52 -13.74 -11.92
CA VAL A 21 23.41 -14.58 -12.43
C VAL A 21 22.04 -14.20 -11.83
N VAL A 22 21.98 -13.28 -10.86
CA VAL A 22 20.71 -12.85 -10.23
C VAL A 22 20.09 -11.61 -10.92
N LEU A 23 20.69 -11.09 -12.00
CA LEU A 23 20.25 -9.86 -12.68
C LEU A 23 19.62 -10.06 -14.07
N SER A 24 19.20 -11.27 -14.44
CA SER A 24 18.51 -11.48 -15.73
C SER A 24 17.39 -12.51 -15.64
N ASN A 25 16.19 -12.04 -15.27
CA ASN A 25 14.91 -12.59 -15.71
C ASN A 25 13.83 -11.48 -15.66
N PHE A 26 14.12 -10.35 -16.29
CA PHE A 26 13.11 -9.32 -16.57
C PHE A 26 12.46 -9.64 -17.91
N GLY A 27 11.22 -10.16 -17.86
CA GLY A 27 10.41 -10.36 -19.07
C GLY A 27 9.04 -10.98 -18.83
N HIS A 28 8.88 -11.81 -17.78
CA HIS A 28 7.61 -12.47 -17.47
C HIS A 28 7.26 -12.33 -15.98
N LYS A 29 6.06 -11.81 -15.68
CA LYS A 29 5.45 -11.76 -14.35
C LYS A 29 4.73 -13.08 -14.09
N GLU A 30 5.18 -13.84 -13.09
CA GLU A 30 4.46 -15.02 -12.61
C GLU A 30 3.69 -14.68 -11.32
N HIS A 31 2.38 -14.92 -11.32
CA HIS A 31 1.52 -14.76 -10.14
C HIS A 31 1.03 -16.11 -9.63
N LEU A 32 0.98 -16.31 -8.31
CA LEU A 32 0.39 -17.49 -7.68
C LEU A 32 -0.88 -17.07 -6.92
N PHE A 33 -2.03 -17.60 -7.33
CA PHE A 33 -3.31 -17.32 -6.68
C PHE A 33 -3.89 -18.58 -6.07
N LYS A 34 -4.45 -18.45 -4.86
CA LYS A 34 -5.21 -19.51 -4.19
C LYS A 34 -6.71 -19.26 -4.36
N CYS A 35 -7.40 -20.20 -4.99
CA CYS A 35 -8.85 -20.17 -5.19
C CYS A 35 -9.49 -21.39 -4.52
N LEU A 36 -10.55 -21.15 -3.75
CA LEU A 36 -11.32 -22.23 -3.11
C LEU A 36 -12.40 -22.73 -4.06
N VAL A 37 -12.57 -24.04 -4.14
CA VAL A 37 -13.70 -24.70 -4.80
C VAL A 37 -14.54 -25.35 -3.71
N ILE A 38 -15.76 -24.86 -3.51
CA ILE A 38 -16.62 -25.24 -2.38
C ILE A 38 -17.97 -25.70 -2.89
N GLY A 39 -18.44 -26.85 -2.41
CA GLY A 39 -19.76 -27.36 -2.72
C GLY A 39 -20.11 -28.64 -1.98
N ASP A 40 -21.33 -29.12 -2.20
CA ASP A 40 -21.81 -30.39 -1.64
C ASP A 40 -21.05 -31.59 -2.22
N TYR A 41 -21.15 -32.72 -1.53
CA TYR A 41 -20.55 -33.97 -2.01
C TYR A 41 -21.06 -34.36 -3.42
N GLY A 42 -20.11 -34.71 -4.30
CA GLY A 42 -20.39 -35.23 -5.65
C GLY A 42 -20.87 -34.19 -6.67
N VAL A 43 -20.70 -32.88 -6.40
CA VAL A 43 -21.02 -31.82 -7.38
C VAL A 43 -19.97 -31.66 -8.47
N GLY A 44 -18.69 -31.94 -8.17
CA GLY A 44 -17.56 -31.79 -9.11
C GLY A 44 -17.26 -33.01 -9.98
N GLU A 45 -17.73 -34.21 -9.59
CA GLU A 45 -17.32 -35.47 -10.22
C GLU A 45 -18.28 -35.90 -11.35
N SER A 46 -17.73 -36.28 -12.51
CA SER A 46 -18.50 -36.81 -13.65
C SER A 46 -18.48 -38.35 -13.65
N ARG A 47 -19.66 -38.97 -13.62
CA ARG A 47 -19.84 -40.44 -13.46
C ARG A 47 -19.31 -41.33 -14.59
N ARG A 48 -18.61 -40.80 -15.60
CA ARG A 48 -18.20 -41.58 -16.79
C ARG A 48 -16.81 -41.22 -17.31
N GLY A 49 -15.79 -41.80 -16.68
CA GLY A 49 -14.42 -41.87 -17.20
C GLY A 49 -13.58 -42.86 -16.39
N LYS A 50 -13.59 -44.14 -16.78
CA LYS A 50 -12.79 -45.30 -16.30
C LYS A 50 -12.15 -45.17 -14.89
N PHE A 51 -12.84 -45.76 -13.91
CA PHE A 51 -12.36 -45.92 -12.53
C PHE A 51 -11.31 -47.03 -12.38
N SER A 52 -10.28 -46.78 -11.57
CA SER A 52 -9.70 -47.78 -10.68
C SER A 52 -10.63 -47.96 -9.48
N SER A 53 -10.98 -49.20 -9.15
CA SER A 53 -12.05 -49.60 -8.21
C SER A 53 -11.79 -49.32 -6.72
N ASN A 54 -10.95 -48.34 -6.38
CA ASN A 54 -10.67 -47.93 -5.00
C ASN A 54 -10.91 -46.42 -4.87
N TYR A 55 -12.17 -46.00 -4.81
CA TYR A 55 -12.54 -44.62 -4.51
C TYR A 55 -12.20 -44.34 -3.04
N LYS A 56 -11.09 -43.61 -2.82
CA LYS A 56 -10.73 -43.06 -1.50
C LYS A 56 -11.51 -41.78 -1.30
N ILE A 57 -12.32 -41.72 -0.24
CA ILE A 57 -12.80 -40.47 0.34
C ILE A 57 -11.57 -39.59 0.58
N THR A 58 -11.56 -38.34 0.11
CA THR A 58 -10.44 -37.41 0.36
C THR A 58 -10.37 -37.13 1.86
N ILE A 59 -9.35 -37.67 2.54
CA ILE A 59 -9.03 -37.36 3.93
C ILE A 59 -7.98 -36.24 3.88
N GLY A 60 -8.42 -34.98 4.01
CA GLY A 60 -7.58 -33.77 3.87
C GLY A 60 -8.02 -32.87 2.70
N ALA A 61 -7.46 -31.67 2.59
CA ALA A 61 -7.67 -30.81 1.41
C ALA A 61 -6.63 -31.15 0.34
N ASP A 62 -7.09 -31.44 -0.88
CA ASP A 62 -6.26 -31.64 -2.07
C ASP A 62 -6.31 -30.37 -2.94
N PHE A 63 -5.23 -30.09 -3.69
CA PHE A 63 -5.20 -28.92 -4.56
C PHE A 63 -4.58 -29.24 -5.92
N ALA A 64 -5.19 -28.71 -6.97
CA ALA A 64 -4.65 -28.74 -8.33
C ALA A 64 -4.03 -27.39 -8.67
N ILE A 65 -2.97 -27.37 -9.48
CA ILE A 65 -2.41 -26.14 -10.05
C ILE A 65 -2.84 -26.05 -11.51
N LYS A 66 -3.48 -24.95 -11.89
CA LYS A 66 -3.75 -24.60 -13.29
C LYS A 66 -2.98 -23.35 -13.67
N THR A 67 -2.07 -23.50 -14.62
CA THR A 67 -1.32 -22.38 -15.19
C THR A 67 -2.09 -21.76 -16.35
N LEU A 68 -2.16 -20.43 -16.38
CA LEU A 68 -2.82 -19.64 -17.41
C LEU A 68 -1.80 -18.64 -17.97
N ASP A 69 -1.59 -18.67 -19.28
CA ASP A 69 -0.91 -17.57 -19.98
C ASP A 69 -1.92 -16.44 -20.15
N TRP A 70 -1.84 -15.44 -19.29
CA TRP A 70 -2.84 -14.38 -19.19
C TRP A 70 -2.67 -13.35 -20.30
N ASP A 71 -1.43 -12.90 -20.51
CA ASP A 71 -1.00 -12.01 -21.58
C ASP A 71 0.48 -12.31 -21.93
N PRO A 72 1.07 -11.70 -22.98
CA PRO A 72 2.44 -12.02 -23.41
C PRO A 72 3.52 -11.85 -22.34
N GLN A 73 3.25 -11.10 -21.28
CA GLN A 73 4.18 -10.84 -20.19
C GLN A 73 3.73 -11.45 -18.86
N THR A 74 2.54 -12.04 -18.77
CA THR A 74 1.95 -12.45 -17.48
C THR A 74 1.47 -13.88 -17.51
N LYS A 75 1.93 -14.66 -16.53
CA LYS A 75 1.53 -16.04 -16.32
C LYS A 75 0.97 -16.22 -14.91
N ILE A 76 -0.14 -16.93 -14.81
CA ILE A 76 -0.90 -17.06 -13.58
C ILE A 76 -0.99 -18.54 -13.21
N ASN A 77 -0.40 -18.90 -12.08
CA ASN A 77 -0.51 -20.19 -11.45
C ASN A 77 -1.68 -20.16 -10.45
N LEU A 78 -2.79 -20.82 -10.78
CA LEU A 78 -3.98 -20.86 -9.95
C LEU A 78 -4.02 -22.19 -9.16
N GLN A 79 -3.85 -22.13 -7.85
CA GLN A 79 -4.10 -23.24 -6.94
C GLN A 79 -5.60 -23.36 -6.68
N LEU A 80 -6.22 -24.42 -7.19
CA LEU A 80 -7.62 -24.78 -6.98
C LEU A 80 -7.69 -25.76 -5.81
N TRP A 81 -8.14 -25.27 -4.65
CA TRP A 81 -8.27 -26.07 -3.44
C TRP A 81 -9.69 -26.63 -3.35
N ASP A 82 -9.83 -27.95 -3.45
CA ASP A 82 -11.12 -28.62 -3.32
C ASP A 82 -11.44 -28.85 -1.84
N ILE A 83 -12.51 -28.21 -1.38
CA ILE A 83 -12.97 -28.26 0.01
C ILE A 83 -14.31 -29.03 0.13
N ALA A 84 -14.77 -29.68 -0.94
CA ALA A 84 -16.09 -30.29 -1.01
C ALA A 84 -16.33 -31.35 0.08
N GLY A 85 -17.56 -31.36 0.63
CA GLY A 85 -18.09 -32.45 1.46
C GLY A 85 -17.56 -32.60 2.89
N HIS A 86 -16.70 -31.70 3.38
CA HIS A 86 -15.98 -31.90 4.64
C HIS A 86 -16.58 -31.12 5.83
N GLU A 87 -17.88 -31.33 6.13
CA GLU A 87 -18.56 -30.67 7.27
C GLU A 87 -18.08 -31.16 8.65
N ARG A 88 -17.31 -32.27 8.72
CA ARG A 88 -17.06 -33.00 9.98
C ARG A 88 -15.95 -32.46 10.88
N PHE A 89 -15.19 -31.41 10.50
CA PHE A 89 -14.03 -30.94 11.28
C PHE A 89 -13.91 -29.41 11.33
N GLY A 90 -14.90 -28.76 11.96
CA GLY A 90 -15.05 -27.29 12.04
C GLY A 90 -13.73 -26.49 12.18
N TYR A 91 -12.87 -26.81 13.15
CA TYR A 91 -11.60 -26.08 13.35
C TYR A 91 -10.54 -26.30 12.25
N MET A 92 -10.49 -27.49 11.65
CA MET A 92 -9.50 -27.80 10.59
C MET A 92 -9.81 -27.08 9.27
N THR A 93 -11.09 -26.75 9.01
CA THR A 93 -11.49 -26.09 7.77
C THR A 93 -10.88 -24.69 7.60
N ARG A 94 -10.71 -23.92 8.68
CA ARG A 94 -10.20 -22.53 8.60
C ARG A 94 -8.78 -22.42 8.05
N VAL A 95 -7.95 -23.45 8.28
CA VAL A 95 -6.57 -23.52 7.77
C VAL A 95 -6.57 -23.57 6.23
N TYR A 96 -7.52 -24.31 5.64
CA TYR A 96 -7.61 -24.46 4.19
C TYR A 96 -8.15 -23.21 3.49
N TYR A 97 -8.94 -22.39 4.18
CA TYR A 97 -9.48 -21.14 3.62
C TYR A 97 -8.45 -20.00 3.64
N LYS A 98 -7.44 -20.10 4.52
CA LYS A 98 -6.44 -19.05 4.70
C LYS A 98 -5.72 -18.72 3.39
N TYR A 99 -5.54 -17.42 3.15
CA TYR A 99 -4.88 -16.83 1.97
C TYR A 99 -5.59 -17.07 0.63
N ALA A 100 -6.82 -17.58 0.63
CA ALA A 100 -7.61 -17.58 -0.60
C ALA A 100 -7.92 -16.13 -1.03
N VAL A 101 -7.76 -15.87 -2.32
CA VAL A 101 -8.02 -14.56 -2.93
C VAL A 101 -9.28 -14.57 -3.79
N ALA A 102 -9.87 -15.74 -4.01
CA ALA A 102 -11.09 -15.96 -4.79
C ALA A 102 -11.77 -17.28 -4.38
N ALA A 103 -13.06 -17.42 -4.67
CA ALA A 103 -13.77 -18.70 -4.53
C ALA A 103 -14.75 -18.97 -5.67
N ALA A 104 -14.88 -20.24 -6.01
CA ALA A 104 -15.94 -20.80 -6.83
C ALA A 104 -16.88 -21.64 -5.95
N LEU A 105 -18.13 -21.20 -5.82
CA LEU A 105 -19.18 -22.02 -5.21
C LEU A 105 -19.79 -22.91 -6.29
N VAL A 106 -19.87 -24.22 -6.06
CA VAL A 106 -20.27 -25.19 -7.07
C VAL A 106 -21.49 -25.97 -6.58
N PHE A 107 -22.54 -26.00 -7.40
CA PHE A 107 -23.69 -26.88 -7.18
C PHE A 107 -23.99 -27.71 -8.42
N ASP A 108 -24.70 -28.81 -8.23
CA ASP A 108 -25.17 -29.68 -9.30
C ASP A 108 -26.54 -29.18 -9.78
N ILE A 109 -26.59 -28.67 -11.01
CA ILE A 109 -27.79 -28.07 -11.57
C ILE A 109 -28.95 -29.07 -11.71
N SER A 110 -28.66 -30.38 -11.74
CA SER A 110 -29.69 -31.43 -11.75
C SER A 110 -30.21 -31.79 -10.36
N ARG A 111 -29.64 -31.21 -9.30
CA ARG A 111 -29.97 -31.53 -7.89
C ARG A 111 -30.25 -30.24 -7.11
N ALA A 112 -31.52 -29.84 -7.07
CA ALA A 112 -31.98 -28.62 -6.39
C ALA A 112 -31.53 -28.51 -4.92
N ALA A 113 -31.40 -29.62 -4.19
CA ALA A 113 -30.88 -29.63 -2.82
C ALA A 113 -29.46 -29.02 -2.72
N THR A 114 -28.60 -29.25 -3.71
CA THR A 114 -27.22 -28.71 -3.70
C THR A 114 -27.18 -27.20 -3.94
N PHE A 115 -28.17 -26.66 -4.66
CA PHE A 115 -28.35 -25.21 -4.80
C PHE A 115 -28.82 -24.57 -3.49
N GLN A 116 -29.73 -25.22 -2.77
CA GLN A 116 -30.20 -24.75 -1.46
C GLN A 116 -29.05 -24.64 -0.44
N SER A 117 -28.07 -25.55 -0.50
CA SER A 117 -26.86 -25.51 0.32
C SER A 117 -25.94 -24.31 0.04
N MET A 118 -26.04 -23.65 -1.12
CA MET A 118 -25.11 -22.58 -1.51
C MET A 118 -25.12 -21.39 -0.55
N LYS A 119 -26.27 -21.08 0.08
CA LYS A 119 -26.34 -20.02 1.09
C LYS A 119 -25.52 -20.35 2.33
N LYS A 120 -25.56 -21.60 2.77
CA LYS A 120 -24.73 -22.11 3.89
C LYS A 120 -23.25 -21.98 3.55
N TRP A 121 -22.84 -22.45 2.37
CA TRP A 121 -21.44 -22.37 1.92
C TRP A 121 -20.93 -20.95 1.75
N LEU A 122 -21.75 -20.05 1.22
CA LEU A 122 -21.39 -18.64 1.10
C LEU A 122 -21.20 -17.96 2.47
N ASN A 123 -22.07 -18.26 3.43
CA ASN A 123 -21.94 -17.72 4.79
C ASN A 123 -20.69 -18.27 5.48
N ASP A 124 -20.45 -19.57 5.37
CA ASP A 124 -19.25 -20.24 5.91
C ASP A 124 -17.96 -19.65 5.32
N LEU A 125 -17.94 -19.40 4.00
CA LEU A 125 -16.85 -18.72 3.31
C LEU A 125 -16.60 -17.33 3.90
N ARG A 126 -17.64 -16.49 3.96
CA ARG A 126 -17.52 -15.09 4.41
C ARG A 126 -17.12 -14.96 5.88
N GLU A 127 -17.46 -15.95 6.72
CA GLU A 127 -17.03 -16.00 8.11
C GLU A 127 -15.53 -16.36 8.26
N LYS A 128 -15.01 -17.20 7.36
CA LYS A 128 -13.68 -17.79 7.50
C LYS A 128 -12.60 -17.08 6.70
N VAL A 129 -12.95 -16.44 5.58
CA VAL A 129 -12.00 -15.74 4.72
C VAL A 129 -12.52 -14.38 4.29
N ALA A 130 -11.65 -13.41 4.46
CA ALA A 130 -11.73 -12.09 3.89
C ALA A 130 -10.40 -11.81 3.19
N LEU A 131 -10.41 -10.90 2.22
CA LEU A 131 -9.18 -10.32 1.71
C LEU A 131 -8.42 -9.63 2.86
N PRO A 132 -7.10 -9.37 2.72
CA PRO A 132 -6.32 -8.69 3.76
C PRO A 132 -6.88 -7.34 4.22
N ASP A 133 -7.77 -6.74 3.42
CA ASP A 133 -8.48 -5.48 3.65
C ASP A 133 -9.87 -5.64 4.31
N GLY A 134 -10.23 -6.86 4.73
CA GLY A 134 -11.49 -7.16 5.41
C GLY A 134 -12.70 -7.37 4.48
N SER A 135 -12.56 -7.11 3.18
CA SER A 135 -13.63 -7.32 2.21
C SER A 135 -13.83 -8.81 1.89
N SER A 136 -15.03 -9.18 1.41
CA SER A 136 -15.27 -10.54 0.91
C SER A 136 -14.45 -10.78 -0.36
N ILE A 137 -13.79 -11.94 -0.44
CA ILE A 137 -13.12 -12.36 -1.67
C ILE A 137 -14.10 -12.41 -2.86
N PRO A 138 -13.67 -12.14 -4.10
CA PRO A 138 -14.47 -12.40 -5.29
C PRO A 138 -15.02 -13.82 -5.31
N VAL A 139 -16.33 -13.94 -5.57
CA VAL A 139 -17.04 -15.22 -5.66
C VAL A 139 -17.76 -15.32 -7.00
N VAL A 140 -17.63 -16.47 -7.64
CA VAL A 140 -18.51 -16.92 -8.73
C VAL A 140 -19.31 -18.14 -8.32
N LEU A 141 -20.51 -18.25 -8.85
CA LEU A 141 -21.36 -19.42 -8.68
C LEU A 141 -21.35 -20.29 -9.94
N LEU A 142 -21.03 -21.57 -9.80
CA LEU A 142 -20.94 -22.53 -10.90
C LEU A 142 -22.12 -23.51 -10.81
N ALA A 143 -23.04 -23.41 -11.76
CA ALA A 143 -24.14 -24.36 -11.94
C ALA A 143 -23.62 -25.54 -12.77
N ASN A 144 -22.96 -26.49 -12.13
CA ASN A 144 -22.25 -27.59 -12.79
C ASN A 144 -23.21 -28.68 -13.27
N LYS A 145 -22.75 -29.48 -14.25
CA LYS A 145 -23.50 -30.53 -14.94
C LYS A 145 -24.65 -29.98 -15.78
N CYS A 146 -24.45 -28.82 -16.41
CA CYS A 146 -25.39 -28.26 -17.39
C CYS A 146 -25.59 -29.13 -18.64
N ASP A 147 -24.82 -30.22 -18.79
CA ASP A 147 -24.96 -31.22 -19.84
C ASP A 147 -26.03 -32.29 -19.58
N ILE A 148 -26.71 -32.25 -18.42
CA ILE A 148 -27.81 -33.16 -18.06
C ILE A 148 -29.06 -32.37 -17.65
N SER A 149 -30.11 -33.09 -17.23
CA SER A 149 -31.40 -32.50 -16.82
C SER A 149 -31.23 -31.39 -15.79
N VAL A 150 -31.85 -30.24 -16.03
CA VAL A 150 -31.78 -29.05 -15.18
C VAL A 150 -32.95 -29.04 -14.19
N ALA A 151 -32.67 -28.86 -12.91
CA ALA A 151 -33.66 -28.76 -11.83
C ALA A 151 -33.77 -27.35 -11.22
N VAL A 152 -32.87 -26.43 -11.61
CA VAL A 152 -32.81 -25.05 -11.11
C VAL A 152 -32.73 -24.11 -12.31
N THR A 153 -33.62 -23.11 -12.38
CA THR A 153 -33.69 -22.20 -13.54
C THR A 153 -32.69 -21.05 -13.43
N ASP A 154 -32.34 -20.48 -14.58
CA ASP A 154 -31.43 -19.33 -14.68
C ASP A 154 -31.95 -18.11 -13.89
N GLU A 155 -33.27 -17.90 -13.81
CA GLU A 155 -33.88 -16.85 -13.00
C GLU A 155 -33.65 -17.07 -11.50
N GLN A 156 -33.75 -18.31 -11.03
CA GLN A 156 -33.49 -18.65 -9.63
C GLN A 156 -32.02 -18.38 -9.27
N ILE A 157 -31.10 -18.78 -10.15
CA ILE A 157 -29.66 -18.58 -9.96
C ILE A 157 -29.32 -17.09 -9.99
N SER A 158 -29.85 -16.36 -10.96
CA SER A 158 -29.63 -14.91 -11.11
C SER A 158 -30.19 -14.12 -9.93
N LYS A 159 -31.38 -14.49 -9.44
CA LYS A 159 -31.98 -13.91 -8.24
C LYS A 159 -31.10 -14.17 -7.02
N PHE A 160 -30.64 -15.41 -6.83
CA PHE A 160 -29.76 -15.77 -5.72
C PHE A 160 -28.45 -14.95 -5.74
N CYS A 161 -27.83 -14.79 -6.91
CA CYS A 161 -26.59 -14.02 -7.04
C CYS A 161 -26.81 -12.55 -6.67
N ARG A 162 -27.90 -11.93 -7.13
CA ARG A 162 -28.25 -10.54 -6.81
C ARG A 162 -28.51 -10.34 -5.32
N GLU A 163 -29.32 -11.20 -4.70
CA GLU A 163 -29.65 -11.11 -3.27
C GLU A 163 -28.44 -11.31 -2.36
N ASN A 164 -27.48 -12.12 -2.80
CA ASN A 164 -26.32 -12.50 -1.98
C ASN A 164 -25.03 -11.80 -2.41
N LYS A 165 -25.07 -10.82 -3.32
CA LYS A 165 -23.90 -10.08 -3.83
C LYS A 165 -22.80 -11.00 -4.39
N ILE A 166 -23.18 -11.95 -5.24
CA ILE A 166 -22.25 -12.78 -6.01
C ILE A 166 -22.09 -12.14 -7.39
N HIS A 167 -20.84 -12.00 -7.84
CA HIS A 167 -20.48 -11.14 -8.97
C HIS A 167 -20.92 -11.68 -10.33
N ALA A 168 -20.86 -13.00 -10.50
CA ALA A 168 -21.29 -13.69 -11.71
C ALA A 168 -21.64 -15.15 -11.41
N TRP A 169 -22.40 -15.76 -12.31
CA TRP A 169 -22.63 -17.19 -12.33
C TRP A 169 -22.46 -17.76 -13.73
N TYR A 170 -22.09 -19.04 -13.82
CA TYR A 170 -21.87 -19.75 -15.07
C TYR A 170 -22.54 -21.12 -15.02
N ALA A 171 -23.35 -21.45 -16.03
CA ALA A 171 -23.70 -22.83 -16.33
C ALA A 171 -22.44 -23.55 -16.81
N THR A 172 -21.99 -24.58 -16.09
CA THR A 172 -20.73 -25.26 -16.35
C THR A 172 -20.90 -26.76 -16.53
N SER A 173 -19.99 -27.38 -17.28
CA SER A 173 -19.85 -28.82 -17.32
C SER A 173 -18.38 -29.18 -17.16
N ALA A 174 -18.01 -29.70 -15.99
CA ALA A 174 -16.66 -30.23 -15.77
C ALA A 174 -16.34 -31.38 -16.75
N LYS A 175 -17.36 -32.13 -17.18
CA LYS A 175 -17.23 -33.23 -18.15
C LYS A 175 -16.84 -32.73 -19.54
N ASN A 176 -17.54 -31.70 -20.02
CA ASN A 176 -17.38 -31.18 -21.37
C ASN A 176 -16.46 -29.95 -21.41
N ASN A 177 -15.89 -29.55 -20.28
CA ASN A 177 -15.15 -28.29 -20.09
C ASN A 177 -15.96 -27.04 -20.51
N THR A 178 -17.29 -27.10 -20.42
CA THR A 178 -18.17 -25.98 -20.79
C THR A 178 -18.06 -24.86 -19.75
N ASN A 179 -17.73 -23.64 -20.19
CA ASN A 179 -17.64 -22.40 -19.39
C ASN A 179 -16.69 -22.41 -18.18
N VAL A 180 -15.94 -23.50 -17.94
CA VAL A 180 -14.98 -23.60 -16.82
C VAL A 180 -13.87 -22.56 -16.97
N GLU A 181 -13.30 -22.41 -18.17
CA GLU A 181 -12.26 -21.41 -18.42
C GLU A 181 -12.79 -19.98 -18.32
N ALA A 182 -13.98 -19.70 -18.85
CA ALA A 182 -14.60 -18.38 -18.76
C ALA A 182 -14.82 -17.95 -17.30
N ALA A 183 -15.31 -18.86 -16.45
CA ALA A 183 -15.49 -18.60 -15.03
C ALA A 183 -14.16 -18.36 -14.30
N ILE A 184 -13.12 -19.16 -14.60
CA ILE A 184 -11.78 -18.98 -14.04
C ILE A 184 -11.19 -17.63 -14.47
N ARG A 185 -11.29 -17.28 -15.76
CA ARG A 185 -10.80 -15.99 -16.28
C ARG A 185 -11.52 -14.82 -15.61
N TYR A 186 -12.83 -14.90 -15.40
CA TYR A 186 -13.57 -13.85 -14.68
C TYR A 186 -13.10 -13.67 -13.24
N LEU A 187 -12.91 -14.76 -12.50
CA LEU A 187 -12.38 -14.69 -11.12
C LEU A 187 -11.00 -14.04 -11.09
N VAL A 188 -10.11 -14.47 -11.99
CA VAL A 188 -8.76 -13.93 -12.11
C VAL A 188 -8.79 -12.46 -12.50
N ASP A 189 -9.64 -12.07 -13.45
CA ASP A 189 -9.85 -10.67 -13.82
C ASP A 189 -10.30 -9.85 -12.62
N LYS A 190 -11.27 -10.33 -11.82
CA LYS A 190 -11.69 -9.62 -10.61
C LYS A 190 -10.56 -9.44 -9.60
N VAL A 191 -9.75 -10.46 -9.39
CA VAL A 191 -8.55 -10.37 -8.54
C VAL A 191 -7.52 -9.37 -9.10
N LEU A 192 -7.41 -9.27 -10.42
CA LEU A 192 -6.50 -8.35 -11.11
C LEU A 192 -7.06 -6.92 -11.27
N SER A 193 -8.38 -6.75 -11.12
CA SER A 193 -9.12 -5.52 -11.46
C SER A 193 -9.09 -4.44 -10.39
N SER A 194 -8.51 -4.67 -9.20
CA SER A 194 -8.31 -3.61 -8.22
C SER A 194 -7.34 -2.55 -8.76
N ARG A 195 -7.76 -1.28 -8.73
CA ARG A 195 -7.04 -0.15 -9.34
C ARG A 195 -6.68 0.93 -8.33
N PHE A 196 -5.71 1.73 -8.71
CA PHE A 196 -5.40 3.01 -8.08
C PHE A 196 -5.35 4.10 -9.15
N ASP A 197 -5.65 5.34 -8.77
CA ASP A 197 -5.55 6.48 -9.66
C ASP A 197 -4.21 7.19 -9.46
N ASN A 198 -3.48 7.39 -10.55
CA ASN A 198 -2.28 8.19 -10.58
C ASN A 198 -2.50 9.42 -11.50
N VAL A 199 -1.52 10.32 -11.58
CA VAL A 199 -1.64 11.55 -12.39
C VAL A 199 -1.76 11.33 -13.91
N LEU A 200 -1.63 10.09 -14.39
CA LEU A 200 -1.85 9.69 -15.79
C LEU A 200 -3.14 8.89 -15.99
N GLY A 201 -3.92 8.69 -14.92
CA GLY A 201 -5.15 7.93 -14.92
C GLY A 201 -5.07 6.64 -14.12
N SER A 202 -6.08 5.79 -14.30
CA SER A 202 -6.29 4.61 -13.48
C SER A 202 -5.40 3.44 -13.92
N LYS A 203 -4.61 2.88 -12.99
CA LYS A 203 -3.71 1.73 -13.21
C LYS A 203 -4.05 0.56 -12.28
N ARG A 204 -3.58 -0.65 -12.62
CA ARG A 204 -3.79 -1.84 -11.79
C ARG A 204 -2.91 -1.79 -10.53
N LEU A 205 -3.40 -2.26 -9.39
CA LEU A 205 -2.60 -2.33 -8.16
C LEU A 205 -1.34 -3.21 -8.28
N SER A 206 -1.28 -4.12 -9.24
CA SER A 206 -0.06 -4.90 -9.55
C SER A 206 1.05 -4.05 -10.17
N GLU A 207 0.74 -2.84 -10.62
CA GLU A 207 1.69 -1.87 -11.19
C GLU A 207 2.20 -0.87 -10.15
N LEU A 208 1.77 -1.00 -8.88
CA LEU A 208 2.16 -0.10 -7.80
C LEU A 208 3.64 -0.30 -7.40
N GLY A 209 4.08 -1.55 -7.25
CA GLY A 209 5.46 -1.90 -6.90
C GLY A 209 5.96 -1.26 -5.59
N LYS A 210 7.28 -1.01 -5.51
CA LYS A 210 7.90 -0.36 -4.34
C LYS A 210 7.44 1.09 -4.26
N THR A 211 6.84 1.45 -3.13
CA THR A 211 6.12 2.71 -2.95
C THR A 211 6.69 3.55 -1.82
N LEU A 212 6.92 4.83 -2.10
CA LEU A 212 7.14 5.86 -1.07
C LEU A 212 5.77 6.50 -0.75
N THR A 213 5.27 6.27 0.46
CA THR A 213 3.89 6.66 0.84
C THR A 213 3.76 8.11 1.32
N HIS A 214 4.89 8.80 1.55
CA HIS A 214 4.90 10.19 2.00
C HIS A 214 6.11 10.94 1.45
N GLU A 215 5.90 11.58 0.31
CA GLU A 215 6.88 12.48 -0.30
C GLU A 215 6.23 13.78 -0.73
N HIS A 216 7.07 14.77 -1.02
CA HIS A 216 6.67 15.96 -1.72
C HIS A 216 7.56 16.17 -2.94
N LEU A 217 6.97 16.57 -4.06
CA LEU A 217 7.69 16.90 -5.29
C LEU A 217 7.76 18.41 -5.51
N ALA A 218 6.78 19.15 -4.98
CA ALA A 218 6.84 20.60 -4.88
C ALA A 218 5.91 21.11 -3.77
N LEU A 219 6.41 22.04 -2.93
CA LEU A 219 5.59 22.75 -1.95
C LEU A 219 6.20 24.08 -1.50
N ASP A 220 5.38 24.92 -0.87
CA ASP A 220 5.83 26.14 -0.16
C ASP A 220 5.87 25.92 1.36
N PHE A 221 7.06 25.76 1.92
CA PHE A 221 7.25 25.56 3.36
C PHE A 221 7.69 26.83 4.10
N ARG A 222 7.65 28.01 3.46
CA ARG A 222 8.20 29.26 4.03
C ARG A 222 7.46 29.73 5.29
N LYS A 223 6.20 29.31 5.49
CA LYS A 223 5.42 29.57 6.71
C LYS A 223 6.06 28.98 7.99
N PHE A 224 6.94 27.99 7.85
CA PHE A 224 7.65 27.35 8.96
C PHE A 224 9.06 27.88 9.17
N TYR A 225 9.38 29.05 8.61
CA TYR A 225 10.68 29.68 8.79
C TYR A 225 11.00 29.95 10.27
N VAL A 226 12.20 29.56 10.68
CA VAL A 226 12.76 29.82 12.00
C VAL A 226 14.03 30.66 11.82
N PRO A 227 14.14 31.87 12.40
CA PRO A 227 15.35 32.67 12.30
C PRO A 227 16.60 31.87 12.74
N PRO A 228 17.75 32.04 12.06
CA PRO A 228 18.98 31.36 12.46
C PRO A 228 19.39 31.75 13.89
N PRO A 229 20.06 30.86 14.64
CA PRO A 229 20.54 31.18 15.97
C PRO A 229 21.41 32.45 16.00
N LYS A 230 21.15 33.33 16.98
CA LYS A 230 21.81 34.65 17.09
C LYS A 230 23.34 34.61 17.16
N HIS A 231 23.92 33.49 17.63
CA HIS A 231 25.37 33.34 17.73
C HIS A 231 26.03 33.03 16.37
N LEU A 232 25.28 32.58 15.37
CA LEU A 232 25.77 32.38 14.02
C LEU A 232 25.84 33.74 13.32
N LYS A 233 27.06 34.24 13.13
CA LYS A 233 27.32 35.53 12.47
C LYS A 233 27.00 35.52 10.97
N ARG A 234 26.93 34.34 10.36
CA ARG A 234 26.66 34.13 8.93
C ARG A 234 25.76 32.90 8.77
N PHE A 235 24.76 33.01 7.92
CA PHE A 235 23.87 31.92 7.51
C PHE A 235 23.58 32.11 6.01
N PRO A 236 23.48 31.04 5.20
CA PRO A 236 23.25 31.16 3.76
C PRO A 236 21.96 31.91 3.43
N VAL A 237 22.05 32.78 2.43
CA VAL A 237 20.92 33.55 1.88
C VAL A 237 20.85 33.33 0.38
N GLY A 238 19.68 32.96 -0.12
CA GLY A 238 19.37 32.90 -1.57
C GLY A 238 19.99 31.75 -2.36
N SER A 239 20.94 30.99 -1.81
CA SER A 239 21.49 29.78 -2.44
C SER A 239 22.02 28.80 -1.38
N LEU A 240 22.21 27.53 -1.79
CA LEU A 240 22.90 26.52 -1.00
C LEU A 240 24.21 26.14 -1.70
N SER A 241 25.31 26.18 -0.97
CA SER A 241 26.61 25.72 -1.45
C SER A 241 27.23 24.71 -0.49
N LEU A 242 28.27 24.01 -0.93
CA LEU A 242 28.91 22.95 -0.12
C LEU A 242 29.42 23.47 1.25
N GLN A 243 29.92 24.70 1.30
CA GLN A 243 30.37 25.35 2.55
C GLN A 243 29.22 25.61 3.53
N ASP A 244 27.97 25.70 3.05
CA ASP A 244 26.79 25.98 3.87
C ASP A 244 26.09 24.72 4.36
N ALA A 245 26.41 23.55 3.78
CA ALA A 245 25.68 22.31 3.99
C ALA A 245 25.58 21.89 5.47
N GLY A 246 26.64 22.10 6.25
CA GLY A 246 26.64 21.81 7.69
C GLY A 246 25.62 22.66 8.47
N TYR A 247 25.59 23.96 8.20
CA TYR A 247 24.65 24.88 8.86
C TYR A 247 23.20 24.60 8.46
N VAL A 248 22.97 24.33 7.18
CA VAL A 248 21.62 24.08 6.65
C VAL A 248 21.09 22.74 7.14
N ARG A 249 21.91 21.69 7.22
CA ARG A 249 21.49 20.41 7.82
C ARG A 249 21.13 20.55 9.29
N GLN A 250 21.85 21.40 10.03
CA GLN A 250 21.58 21.63 11.46
C GLN A 250 20.38 22.57 11.71
N TYR A 251 20.12 23.51 10.81
CA TYR A 251 19.05 24.51 10.89
C TYR A 251 18.28 24.63 9.55
N PRO A 252 17.62 23.55 9.10
CA PRO A 252 17.03 23.48 7.76
C PRO A 252 15.91 24.50 7.54
N TYR A 253 15.23 24.91 8.61
CA TYR A 253 14.14 25.89 8.54
C TYR A 253 14.62 27.34 8.66
N SER A 254 15.93 27.59 8.67
CA SER A 254 16.51 28.94 8.75
C SER A 254 16.94 29.53 7.41
N SER A 255 16.72 28.83 6.29
CA SER A 255 16.94 29.37 4.94
C SER A 255 15.62 29.40 4.17
N LEU A 256 15.13 30.61 3.85
CA LEU A 256 13.93 30.77 3.01
C LEU A 256 14.10 30.11 1.64
N TYR A 257 15.31 30.16 1.06
CA TYR A 257 15.62 29.49 -0.19
C TYR A 257 15.48 27.96 -0.06
N ASN A 258 15.89 27.38 1.06
CA ASN A 258 15.76 25.94 1.33
C ASN A 258 14.28 25.50 1.49
N LEU A 259 13.44 26.39 2.04
CA LEU A 259 12.01 26.17 2.28
C LEU A 259 11.13 26.45 1.07
N GLU A 260 11.67 27.16 0.08
CA GLU A 260 11.03 27.36 -1.21
C GLU A 260 11.24 26.10 -2.06
N PHE A 261 10.51 25.04 -1.76
CA PHE A 261 10.62 23.74 -2.44
C PHE A 261 9.77 23.70 -3.72
N TYR A 262 9.88 24.73 -4.55
CA TYR A 262 9.25 24.84 -5.88
C TYR A 262 10.12 25.69 -6.80
N GLY A 263 9.74 25.79 -8.07
CA GLY A 263 10.47 26.55 -9.09
C GLY A 263 11.51 25.72 -9.84
N ASP A 264 12.19 26.33 -10.80
CA ASP A 264 12.98 25.61 -11.81
C ASP A 264 14.15 24.80 -11.23
N ASP A 265 14.84 25.32 -10.22
CA ASP A 265 15.97 24.64 -9.59
C ASP A 265 15.51 23.43 -8.76
N ALA A 266 14.46 23.61 -7.96
CA ALA A 266 13.81 22.53 -7.22
C ALA A 266 13.28 21.46 -8.16
N ALA A 267 12.52 21.84 -9.21
CA ALA A 267 11.92 20.91 -10.16
C ALA A 267 12.99 20.07 -10.90
N LYS A 268 14.10 20.68 -11.31
CA LYS A 268 15.23 19.96 -11.94
C LYS A 268 15.88 18.97 -10.97
N ALA A 269 16.11 19.38 -9.73
CA ALA A 269 16.68 18.52 -8.70
C ALA A 269 15.75 17.35 -8.34
N VAL A 270 14.46 17.62 -8.18
CA VAL A 270 13.41 16.61 -7.94
C VAL A 270 13.34 15.62 -9.09
N TYR A 271 13.30 16.09 -10.34
CA TYR A 271 13.29 15.22 -11.52
C TYR A 271 14.47 14.24 -11.50
N LYS A 272 15.68 14.73 -11.22
CA LYS A 272 16.88 13.89 -11.17
C LYS A 272 16.84 12.90 -10.01
N ASP A 273 16.36 13.30 -8.84
CA ASP A 273 16.23 12.40 -7.69
C ASP A 273 15.16 11.31 -7.92
N VAL A 274 14.06 11.63 -8.63
CA VAL A 274 13.05 10.63 -9.01
C VAL A 274 13.58 9.65 -10.06
N GLU A 275 14.42 10.11 -10.99
CA GLU A 275 15.14 9.22 -11.92
C GLU A 275 16.02 8.22 -11.16
N LEU A 276 16.79 8.70 -10.18
CA LEU A 276 17.60 7.84 -9.30
C LEU A 276 16.75 6.90 -8.43
N PHE A 277 15.56 7.32 -8.00
CA PHE A 277 14.60 6.45 -7.32
C PHE A 277 14.13 5.31 -8.25
N LYS A 278 13.83 5.61 -9.51
CA LYS A 278 13.47 4.59 -10.51
C LYS A 278 14.62 3.61 -10.77
N GLU A 279 15.84 4.12 -10.93
CA GLU A 279 17.05 3.29 -11.09
C GLU A 279 17.27 2.35 -9.89
N ALA A 280 16.94 2.80 -8.67
CA ALA A 280 16.98 1.98 -7.45
C ALA A 280 15.81 0.97 -7.33
N GLY A 281 14.97 0.84 -8.37
CA GLY A 281 13.83 -0.06 -8.43
C GLY A 281 12.55 0.48 -7.77
N GLY A 282 12.48 1.79 -7.54
CA GLY A 282 11.27 2.48 -7.12
C GLY A 282 10.21 2.53 -8.22
N GLU A 283 8.94 2.40 -7.85
CA GLU A 283 7.83 2.34 -8.83
C GLU A 283 6.75 3.39 -8.57
N THR A 284 6.46 3.73 -7.31
CA THR A 284 5.40 4.69 -6.97
C THR A 284 5.83 5.70 -5.92
N ILE A 285 5.43 6.96 -6.13
CA ILE A 285 5.54 8.07 -5.18
C ILE A 285 4.13 8.58 -4.88
N VAL A 286 3.81 8.68 -3.59
CA VAL A 286 2.58 9.31 -3.11
C VAL A 286 2.91 10.73 -2.66
N GLU A 287 2.41 11.69 -3.42
CA GLU A 287 2.70 13.11 -3.25
C GLU A 287 1.67 13.72 -2.28
N ASN A 288 2.13 14.16 -1.11
CA ASN A 288 1.29 14.58 0.02
C ASN A 288 1.04 16.10 0.06
N SER A 289 1.53 16.87 -0.92
CA SER A 289 1.26 18.29 -1.00
C SER A 289 -0.19 18.50 -1.44
N SER A 290 -0.98 19.14 -0.59
CA SER A 290 -2.41 19.38 -0.79
C SER A 290 -2.76 20.87 -0.63
N HIS A 291 -4.03 21.20 -0.37
CA HIS A 291 -4.47 22.59 -0.23
C HIS A 291 -3.80 23.27 0.97
N GLY A 292 -3.11 24.38 0.71
CA GLY A 292 -2.27 25.11 1.67
C GLY A 292 -0.76 24.90 1.48
N LEU A 293 -0.35 23.90 0.70
CA LEU A 293 1.07 23.58 0.46
C LEU A 293 1.59 23.98 -0.92
N LYS A 294 0.75 24.54 -1.81
CA LYS A 294 1.15 24.91 -3.18
C LYS A 294 1.66 23.69 -3.99
N ARG A 295 0.83 22.64 -4.07
CA ARG A 295 1.10 21.45 -4.88
C ARG A 295 1.23 21.81 -6.38
N ASP A 296 2.04 21.04 -7.11
CA ASP A 296 2.28 21.23 -8.55
C ASP A 296 1.93 19.97 -9.35
N ILE A 297 0.66 19.87 -9.77
CA ILE A 297 0.17 18.71 -10.54
C ILE A 297 0.82 18.61 -11.92
N SER A 298 1.23 19.74 -12.52
CA SER A 298 1.89 19.77 -13.82
C SER A 298 3.25 19.10 -13.74
N LEU A 299 4.04 19.42 -12.71
CA LEU A 299 5.31 18.75 -12.42
C LEU A 299 5.11 17.25 -12.17
N MET A 300 4.11 16.87 -11.36
CA MET A 300 3.79 15.47 -11.09
C MET A 300 3.51 14.70 -12.39
N LYS A 301 2.67 15.24 -13.27
CA LYS A 301 2.29 14.64 -14.56
C LYS A 301 3.52 14.49 -15.47
N ASN A 302 4.34 15.54 -15.58
CA ASN A 302 5.56 15.51 -16.38
C ASN A 302 6.55 14.45 -15.91
N ILE A 303 6.82 14.39 -14.59
CA ILE A 303 7.70 13.38 -13.98
C ILE A 303 7.18 11.97 -14.27
N SER A 304 5.88 11.74 -14.04
CA SER A 304 5.25 10.44 -14.24
C SER A 304 5.31 9.99 -15.72
N GLN A 305 5.05 10.91 -16.66
CA GLN A 305 5.13 10.63 -18.10
C GLN A 305 6.55 10.33 -18.57
N SER A 306 7.52 11.13 -18.12
CA SER A 306 8.88 11.09 -18.63
C SER A 306 9.70 9.94 -18.06
N LEU A 307 9.50 9.61 -16.77
CA LEU A 307 10.30 8.63 -16.05
C LEU A 307 9.59 7.28 -15.85
N GLY A 308 8.29 7.20 -16.14
CA GLY A 308 7.50 5.98 -15.97
C GLY A 308 7.27 5.56 -14.51
N VAL A 309 7.56 6.44 -13.54
CA VAL A 309 7.22 6.29 -12.13
C VAL A 309 5.76 6.67 -11.93
N ASN A 310 5.00 5.91 -11.15
CA ASN A 310 3.65 6.33 -10.79
C ASN A 310 3.72 7.46 -9.77
N VAL A 311 3.08 8.59 -10.06
CA VAL A 311 2.88 9.67 -9.09
C VAL A 311 1.39 9.75 -8.73
N ILE A 312 1.07 9.67 -7.45
CA ILE A 312 -0.30 9.75 -6.93
C ILE A 312 -0.47 11.10 -6.24
N ALA A 313 -1.41 11.92 -6.73
CA ALA A 313 -1.71 13.23 -6.15
C ALA A 313 -2.67 13.11 -4.96
N GLY A 314 -2.43 13.89 -3.90
CA GLY A 314 -3.30 14.01 -2.74
C GLY A 314 -4.30 15.16 -2.84
N THR A 315 -5.46 15.03 -2.18
CA THR A 315 -6.41 16.13 -1.88
C THR A 315 -6.51 16.38 -0.37
N GLY A 316 -7.38 17.29 0.07
CA GLY A 316 -7.56 17.65 1.47
C GLY A 316 -6.81 18.92 1.85
N HIS A 317 -6.91 19.30 3.12
CA HIS A 317 -6.37 20.55 3.63
C HIS A 317 -5.27 20.33 4.65
N TYR A 318 -4.20 21.11 4.52
CA TYR A 318 -3.12 21.16 5.51
C TYR A 318 -3.46 22.08 6.69
N LEU A 319 -2.47 22.60 7.40
CA LEU A 319 -2.64 23.40 8.63
C LEU A 319 -3.41 24.70 8.38
N ALA A 320 -4.13 25.19 9.40
CA ALA A 320 -4.81 26.48 9.35
C ALA A 320 -3.84 27.63 9.01
N SER A 321 -2.64 27.62 9.60
CA SER A 321 -1.59 28.63 9.40
C SER A 321 -1.09 28.79 7.96
N THR A 322 -1.32 27.80 7.09
CA THR A 322 -0.94 27.84 5.68
C THR A 322 -2.08 28.25 4.75
N GLN A 323 -3.29 28.41 5.27
CA GLN A 323 -4.47 28.76 4.47
C GLN A 323 -4.66 30.27 4.32
N ASN A 324 -5.40 30.66 3.28
CA ASN A 324 -5.92 32.01 3.12
C ASN A 324 -7.26 32.18 3.88
N ALA A 325 -7.73 33.42 4.00
CA ALA A 325 -8.95 33.73 4.76
C ALA A 325 -10.22 33.05 4.20
N SER A 326 -10.36 32.92 2.88
CA SER A 326 -11.51 32.23 2.28
C SER A 326 -11.52 30.74 2.62
N THR A 327 -10.36 30.07 2.54
CA THR A 327 -10.24 28.65 2.86
C THR A 327 -10.47 28.40 4.35
N LEU A 328 -9.95 29.27 5.24
CA LEU A 328 -10.20 29.17 6.68
C LEU A 328 -11.70 29.22 7.03
N ASN A 329 -12.50 29.93 6.24
CA ASN A 329 -13.94 30.06 6.44
C ASN A 329 -14.76 28.95 5.77
N MET A 330 -14.14 28.02 5.04
CA MET A 330 -14.86 26.90 4.43
C MET A 330 -15.59 26.08 5.50
N THR A 331 -16.83 25.77 5.18
CA THR A 331 -17.67 24.83 5.90
C THR A 331 -17.18 23.40 5.66
N LYS A 332 -17.57 22.49 6.55
CA LYS A 332 -17.28 21.05 6.40
C LYS A 332 -17.84 20.50 5.08
N GLU A 333 -19.02 20.95 4.66
CA GLU A 333 -19.68 20.52 3.43
C GLU A 333 -18.92 20.99 2.17
N GLU A 334 -18.41 22.23 2.17
CA GLU A 334 -17.56 22.71 1.07
C GLU A 334 -16.25 21.92 0.96
N MET A 335 -15.61 21.59 2.10
CA MET A 335 -14.41 20.73 2.12
C MET A 335 -14.73 19.32 1.60
N TYR A 336 -15.85 18.74 2.02
CA TYR A 336 -16.32 17.43 1.57
C TYR A 336 -16.53 17.42 0.05
N ASN A 337 -17.29 18.39 -0.47
CA ASN A 337 -17.60 18.50 -1.90
C ASN A 337 -16.35 18.69 -2.75
N LEU A 338 -15.40 19.51 -2.28
CA LEU A 338 -14.10 19.68 -2.91
C LEU A 338 -13.36 18.34 -3.02
N MET A 339 -13.20 17.62 -1.91
CA MET A 339 -12.47 16.35 -1.90
C MET A 339 -13.15 15.29 -2.77
N CYS A 340 -14.49 15.15 -2.73
CA CYS A 340 -15.22 14.24 -3.61
C CYS A 340 -14.97 14.58 -5.09
N LYS A 341 -15.07 15.86 -5.45
CA LYS A 341 -14.82 16.33 -6.81
C LYS A 341 -13.41 15.96 -7.28
N GLU A 342 -12.38 16.21 -6.47
CA GLU A 342 -11.00 15.89 -6.86
C GLU A 342 -10.74 14.39 -6.99
N LEU A 343 -11.39 13.56 -6.18
CA LEU A 343 -11.25 12.10 -6.20
C LEU A 343 -12.03 11.44 -7.35
N GLU A 344 -13.20 11.96 -7.71
CA GLU A 344 -14.14 11.34 -8.65
C GLU A 344 -14.12 12.00 -10.04
N GLU A 345 -13.90 13.30 -10.13
CA GLU A 345 -13.96 14.07 -11.38
C GLU A 345 -12.56 14.56 -11.81
N GLY A 346 -11.89 15.33 -10.95
CA GLY A 346 -10.58 15.90 -11.22
C GLY A 346 -10.22 17.07 -10.30
N CYS A 347 -8.93 17.31 -10.12
CA CYS A 347 -8.36 18.37 -9.29
C CYS A 347 -8.73 19.76 -9.83
N VAL A 348 -8.99 20.72 -8.94
CA VAL A 348 -9.53 22.04 -9.32
C VAL A 348 -8.61 22.81 -10.27
N GLU A 349 -7.30 22.76 -10.02
CA GLU A 349 -6.27 23.40 -10.84
C GLU A 349 -5.88 22.61 -12.09
N TYR A 350 -6.22 21.31 -12.13
CA TYR A 350 -5.87 20.43 -13.24
C TYR A 350 -6.97 19.37 -13.45
N PRO A 351 -8.11 19.74 -14.09
CA PRO A 351 -9.31 18.89 -14.13
C PRO A 351 -9.16 17.53 -14.83
N GLU A 352 -8.11 17.34 -15.64
CA GLU A 352 -7.80 16.05 -16.27
C GLU A 352 -7.19 15.02 -15.31
N VAL A 353 -6.72 15.46 -14.15
CA VAL A 353 -6.02 14.62 -13.17
C VAL A 353 -6.89 14.45 -11.94
N LYS A 354 -7.11 13.22 -11.51
CA LYS A 354 -7.81 12.90 -10.26
C LYS A 354 -6.82 12.75 -9.11
N ALA A 355 -7.25 13.13 -7.91
CA ALA A 355 -6.57 12.75 -6.68
C ALA A 355 -6.74 11.24 -6.44
N GLY A 356 -5.69 10.58 -5.94
CA GLY A 356 -5.71 9.16 -5.61
C GLY A 356 -6.07 8.88 -4.16
N PHE A 357 -5.81 9.82 -3.26
CA PHE A 357 -6.05 9.71 -1.81
C PHE A 357 -6.30 11.08 -1.18
N ILE A 358 -6.76 11.10 0.07
CA ILE A 358 -6.87 12.33 0.87
C ILE A 358 -5.64 12.42 1.79
N GLY A 359 -4.82 13.44 1.59
CA GLY A 359 -3.70 13.72 2.47
C GLY A 359 -2.65 14.67 1.87
N GLU A 360 -1.72 15.15 2.69
CA GLU A 360 -1.74 14.98 4.15
C GLU A 360 -2.73 15.96 4.81
N VAL A 361 -3.65 15.45 5.64
CA VAL A 361 -4.61 16.29 6.37
C VAL A 361 -3.94 16.85 7.61
N GLY A 362 -3.81 18.17 7.64
CA GLY A 362 -3.05 18.93 8.63
C GLY A 362 -3.73 19.04 9.98
N SER A 363 -2.96 18.86 11.06
CA SER A 363 -3.38 19.24 12.40
C SER A 363 -2.24 19.88 13.19
N SER A 364 -2.53 21.01 13.82
CA SER A 364 -1.69 21.68 14.80
C SER A 364 -1.93 21.11 16.21
N TRP A 365 -1.32 21.71 17.23
CA TRP A 365 -1.64 21.36 18.62
C TRP A 365 -1.68 22.61 19.51
N PRO A 366 -2.79 22.85 20.24
CA PRO A 366 -4.09 22.16 20.15
C PRO A 366 -4.72 22.25 18.76
N ILE A 367 -5.57 21.28 18.38
CA ILE A 367 -6.18 21.23 17.04
C ILE A 367 -7.13 22.42 16.85
N GLU A 368 -6.91 23.20 15.80
CA GLU A 368 -7.72 24.37 15.47
C GLU A 368 -9.08 23.97 14.87
N ASP A 369 -10.08 24.84 14.96
CA ASP A 369 -11.43 24.50 14.50
C ASP A 369 -11.52 24.27 12.99
N PHE A 370 -10.69 24.96 12.20
CA PHE A 370 -10.53 24.68 10.77
C PHE A 370 -10.06 23.23 10.53
N GLU A 371 -9.06 22.79 11.28
CA GLU A 371 -8.44 21.48 11.15
C GLU A 371 -9.41 20.38 11.61
N LYS A 372 -10.18 20.62 12.68
CA LYS A 372 -11.27 19.71 13.09
C LYS A 372 -12.31 19.55 11.98
N ARG A 373 -12.73 20.65 11.33
CA ARG A 373 -13.66 20.58 10.18
C ARG A 373 -13.06 19.75 9.04
N ALA A 374 -11.79 19.96 8.73
CA ALA A 374 -11.09 19.20 7.68
C ALA A 374 -11.00 17.70 8.01
N ILE A 375 -10.69 17.33 9.26
CA ILE A 375 -10.68 15.93 9.73
C ILE A 375 -12.07 15.30 9.62
N CYS A 376 -13.12 16.00 10.06
CA CYS A 376 -14.50 15.49 9.96
C CYS A 376 -14.96 15.34 8.51
N ALA A 377 -14.69 16.32 7.65
CA ALA A 377 -15.00 16.20 6.22
C ALA A 377 -14.27 15.02 5.58
N THR A 378 -12.99 14.82 5.95
CA THR A 378 -12.18 13.68 5.47
C THR A 378 -12.78 12.34 5.89
N ALA A 379 -13.31 12.24 7.11
CA ALA A 379 -14.00 11.05 7.60
C ALA A 379 -15.24 10.72 6.78
N GLU A 380 -16.08 11.71 6.50
CA GLU A 380 -17.32 11.54 5.73
C GLU A 380 -17.02 11.11 4.28
N VAL A 381 -16.03 11.73 3.63
CA VAL A 381 -15.60 11.34 2.27
C VAL A 381 -15.02 9.92 2.27
N GLN A 382 -14.18 9.57 3.26
CA GLN A 382 -13.61 8.23 3.34
C GLN A 382 -14.69 7.16 3.58
N ALA A 383 -15.67 7.44 4.43
CA ALA A 383 -16.76 6.52 4.71
C ALA A 383 -17.59 6.23 3.45
N GLN A 384 -17.80 7.24 2.61
CA GLN A 384 -18.54 7.12 1.36
C GLN A 384 -17.72 6.45 0.25
N LEU A 385 -16.54 6.98 -0.05
CA LEU A 385 -15.75 6.60 -1.24
C LEU A 385 -14.75 5.48 -0.95
N ARG A 386 -14.60 5.07 0.32
CA ARG A 386 -13.62 4.07 0.76
C ARG A 386 -12.20 4.40 0.30
N CYS A 387 -11.89 5.69 0.20
CA CYS A 387 -10.59 6.16 -0.23
C CYS A 387 -9.53 6.01 0.88
N SER A 388 -8.28 6.16 0.49
CA SER A 388 -7.12 6.12 1.39
C SER A 388 -6.91 7.50 2.01
N VAL A 389 -6.48 7.52 3.26
CA VAL A 389 -6.31 8.76 4.05
C VAL A 389 -4.96 8.80 4.76
N SER A 390 -4.37 9.99 4.84
CA SER A 390 -3.12 10.27 5.58
C SER A 390 -3.25 11.54 6.42
N PHE A 391 -2.76 11.49 7.66
CA PHE A 391 -2.81 12.61 8.61
C PHE A 391 -1.42 13.09 9.03
N HIS A 392 -1.30 14.41 9.16
CA HIS A 392 -0.16 15.11 9.73
C HIS A 392 -0.45 15.52 11.18
N PRO A 393 0.20 14.92 12.19
CA PRO A 393 -0.02 15.32 13.56
C PRO A 393 0.78 16.56 13.95
N GLY A 394 0.20 17.35 14.85
CA GLY A 394 0.90 18.35 15.62
C GLY A 394 2.07 17.74 16.39
N ARG A 395 2.96 18.59 16.92
CA ARG A 395 4.24 18.15 17.52
C ARG A 395 4.12 17.65 18.97
N ASN A 396 2.89 17.41 19.43
CA ASN A 396 2.58 16.90 20.76
C ASN A 396 2.18 15.42 20.69
N ALA A 397 2.62 14.62 21.65
CA ALA A 397 2.35 13.18 21.68
C ALA A 397 0.85 12.82 21.81
N SER A 398 0.00 13.74 22.26
CA SER A 398 -1.46 13.56 22.31
C SER A 398 -2.16 13.83 20.97
N ALA A 399 -1.52 14.53 20.03
CA ALA A 399 -2.13 14.89 18.75
C ALA A 399 -2.58 13.67 17.92
N PRO A 400 -1.76 12.61 17.75
CA PRO A 400 -2.18 11.45 16.96
C PRO A 400 -3.48 10.79 17.44
N MET A 401 -3.62 10.61 18.76
CA MET A 401 -4.81 9.96 19.32
C MET A 401 -6.05 10.85 19.17
N GLU A 402 -5.91 12.15 19.37
CA GLU A 402 -7.03 13.08 19.23
C GLU A 402 -7.52 13.19 17.78
N ILE A 403 -6.60 13.19 16.80
CA ILE A 403 -6.95 13.14 15.38
C ILE A 403 -7.75 11.87 15.09
N MET A 404 -7.27 10.71 15.53
CA MET A 404 -7.95 9.43 15.30
C MET A 404 -9.32 9.38 15.98
N ARG A 405 -9.47 9.96 17.17
CA ARG A 405 -10.75 10.08 17.88
C ARG A 405 -11.76 10.89 17.07
N ILE A 406 -11.40 12.12 16.68
CA ILE A 406 -12.28 13.01 15.90
C ILE A 406 -12.64 12.36 14.56
N TYR A 407 -11.65 11.78 13.89
CA TYR A 407 -11.83 11.09 12.63
C TYR A 407 -12.81 9.91 12.73
N GLN A 408 -12.66 9.09 13.75
CA GLN A 408 -13.52 7.93 13.99
C GLN A 408 -14.94 8.33 14.41
N GLU A 409 -15.08 9.35 15.26
CA GLU A 409 -16.38 9.89 15.67
C GLU A 409 -17.17 10.46 14.48
N ALA A 410 -16.48 11.02 13.48
CA ALA A 410 -17.08 11.49 12.24
C ALA A 410 -17.33 10.36 11.21
N GLY A 411 -17.08 9.09 11.56
CA GLY A 411 -17.39 7.91 10.75
C GLY A 411 -16.22 7.34 9.94
N GLY A 412 -15.02 7.87 10.10
CA GLY A 412 -13.83 7.44 9.38
C GLY A 412 -13.31 6.07 9.85
N ASP A 413 -12.93 5.21 8.91
CA ASP A 413 -12.30 3.92 9.23
C ASP A 413 -10.79 4.10 9.49
N VAL A 414 -10.41 4.13 10.76
CA VAL A 414 -9.01 4.25 11.22
C VAL A 414 -8.09 3.17 10.65
N SER A 415 -8.61 1.98 10.29
CA SER A 415 -7.79 0.90 9.76
C SER A 415 -7.26 1.15 8.34
N ARG A 416 -7.80 2.19 7.68
CA ARG A 416 -7.41 2.69 6.36
C ARG A 416 -6.66 4.04 6.42
N ALA A 417 -6.45 4.57 7.62
CA ALA A 417 -5.73 5.81 7.84
C ALA A 417 -4.24 5.57 8.09
N ILE A 418 -3.43 6.51 7.62
CA ILE A 418 -2.03 6.68 8.01
C ILE A 418 -1.95 7.76 9.08
N MET A 419 -1.20 7.47 10.14
CA MET A 419 -0.61 8.49 10.98
C MET A 419 0.85 8.71 10.57
N SER A 420 1.13 9.88 9.99
CA SER A 420 2.46 10.31 9.58
C SER A 420 3.31 10.78 10.76
N HIS A 421 4.61 10.90 10.57
CA HIS A 421 5.54 11.54 11.51
C HIS A 421 5.55 10.94 12.92
N VAL A 422 5.31 9.64 13.03
CA VAL A 422 5.28 8.97 14.35
C VAL A 422 6.65 8.97 15.02
N ASP A 423 7.72 9.08 14.25
CA ASP A 423 9.09 9.06 14.77
C ASP A 423 9.54 10.36 15.44
N ARG A 424 8.91 11.50 15.12
CA ARG A 424 9.09 12.77 15.85
C ARG A 424 8.00 13.06 16.91
N THR A 425 6.92 12.28 16.92
CA THR A 425 5.72 12.59 17.72
C THR A 425 5.48 11.59 18.85
N LEU A 426 5.59 10.28 18.57
CA LEU A 426 5.37 9.21 19.55
C LEU A 426 6.69 8.61 19.99
N ILE A 427 7.55 9.41 20.63
CA ILE A 427 8.96 9.08 20.85
C ILE A 427 9.12 7.92 21.84
N LYS A 428 8.25 7.80 22.86
CA LYS A 428 8.33 6.70 23.82
C LYS A 428 7.74 5.42 23.25
N LYS A 429 8.32 4.27 23.62
CA LYS A 429 7.86 2.95 23.17
C LYS A 429 6.40 2.71 23.58
N GLU A 430 6.06 3.07 24.81
CA GLU A 430 4.75 2.83 25.42
C GLU A 430 3.67 3.59 24.66
N GLN A 431 3.94 4.87 24.35
CA GLN A 431 3.04 5.72 23.55
C GLN A 431 2.82 5.16 22.14
N LEU A 432 3.90 4.71 21.48
CA LEU A 432 3.79 4.09 20.15
C LEU A 432 2.93 2.82 20.19
N MET A 433 3.15 1.96 21.18
CA MET A 433 2.42 0.69 21.30
C MET A 433 0.95 0.89 21.66
N GLU A 434 0.67 1.78 22.62
CA GLU A 434 -0.69 2.15 22.99
C GLU A 434 -1.47 2.69 21.79
N PHE A 435 -0.86 3.63 21.04
CA PHE A 435 -1.46 4.17 19.83
C PHE A 435 -1.71 3.08 18.76
N ALA A 436 -0.73 2.20 18.53
CA ALA A 436 -0.85 1.10 17.59
C ALA A 436 -1.99 0.14 17.94
N ASP A 437 -2.11 -0.23 19.21
CA ASP A 437 -3.10 -1.18 19.70
C ASP A 437 -4.52 -0.60 19.72
N ALA A 438 -4.65 0.67 20.13
CA ALA A 438 -5.94 1.35 20.21
C ALA A 438 -6.53 1.64 18.83
N THR A 439 -5.71 2.15 17.90
CA THR A 439 -6.23 2.66 16.61
C THR A 439 -6.16 1.64 15.49
N LYS A 440 -5.17 0.73 15.51
CA LYS A 440 -4.87 -0.21 14.41
C LYS A 440 -4.73 0.46 13.04
N CYS A 441 -4.43 1.75 13.01
CA CYS A 441 -4.11 2.50 11.80
C CYS A 441 -2.73 2.10 11.26
N TYR A 442 -2.36 2.61 10.08
CA TYR A 442 -0.99 2.51 9.60
C TYR A 442 -0.09 3.52 10.32
N ILE A 443 1.05 3.04 10.80
CA ILE A 443 2.09 3.78 11.51
C ILE A 443 3.19 4.08 10.51
N GLN A 444 3.38 5.35 10.19
CA GLN A 444 4.35 5.74 9.19
C GLN A 444 5.59 6.40 9.78
N PHE A 445 6.74 5.80 9.46
CA PHE A 445 8.06 6.32 9.72
C PHE A 445 8.55 7.03 8.46
N ASP A 446 8.27 8.31 8.35
CA ASP A 446 8.47 9.07 7.11
C ASP A 446 9.64 10.04 7.19
N LEU A 447 10.53 10.00 8.18
CA LEU A 447 11.67 10.94 8.24
C LEU A 447 13.02 10.25 7.97
N PHE A 448 13.05 9.16 7.21
CA PHE A 448 14.30 8.49 6.83
C PHE A 448 15.25 9.45 6.08
N GLY A 449 16.54 9.35 6.38
CA GLY A 449 17.60 10.21 5.82
C GLY A 449 17.72 11.58 6.48
N SER A 450 16.77 11.98 7.33
CA SER A 450 16.91 13.17 8.16
C SER A 450 17.57 12.81 9.49
N GLU A 451 18.84 13.19 9.60
CA GLU A 451 19.68 12.97 10.78
C GLU A 451 20.30 14.31 11.22
N CYS A 452 19.73 14.90 12.26
CA CYS A 452 20.24 16.11 12.91
C CYS A 452 20.16 15.96 14.42
N SER A 453 20.87 16.82 15.15
CA SER A 453 20.98 16.67 16.62
C SER A 453 19.62 16.83 17.35
N PHE A 454 18.70 17.60 16.79
CA PHE A 454 17.38 17.87 17.37
C PHE A 454 16.40 18.35 16.30
N TYR A 455 15.10 18.25 16.56
CA TYR A 455 14.07 18.77 15.65
C TYR A 455 13.92 20.28 15.80
N GLN A 456 14.32 21.08 14.81
CA GLN A 456 14.29 22.54 14.93
C GLN A 456 12.89 23.13 15.18
N LEU A 457 11.82 22.47 14.71
CA LEU A 457 10.43 22.91 14.96
C LEU A 457 9.86 22.38 16.30
N ASN A 458 10.61 21.55 17.02
CA ASN A 458 10.36 21.18 18.42
C ASN A 458 11.69 20.84 19.12
N PRO A 459 12.42 21.85 19.65
CA PRO A 459 13.79 21.67 20.11
C PRO A 459 14.01 20.70 21.27
N LEU A 460 12.94 20.26 21.94
CA LEU A 460 12.99 19.26 23.02
C LEU A 460 13.05 17.81 22.49
N VAL A 461 12.93 17.63 21.17
CA VAL A 461 12.90 16.31 20.54
C VAL A 461 14.25 16.04 19.87
N ASP A 462 14.92 14.99 20.33
CA ASP A 462 16.08 14.42 19.66
C ASP A 462 15.63 13.76 18.35
N PHE A 463 16.31 14.08 17.26
CA PHE A 463 16.00 13.47 15.97
C PHE A 463 16.65 12.08 15.88
N LEU A 464 15.88 11.11 15.42
CA LEU A 464 16.38 9.75 15.29
C LEU A 464 17.31 9.63 14.08
N SER A 465 18.33 8.80 14.20
CA SER A 465 19.04 8.22 13.05
C SER A 465 18.19 7.14 12.39
N ASP A 466 18.54 6.78 11.15
CA ASP A 466 17.87 5.70 10.43
C ASP A 466 18.04 4.36 11.14
N ALA A 467 19.21 4.12 11.74
CA ALA A 467 19.45 2.93 12.56
C ALA A 467 18.49 2.86 13.77
N GLN A 468 18.15 4.01 14.37
CA GLN A 468 17.18 4.08 15.46
C GLN A 468 15.74 3.94 14.94
N ARG A 469 15.38 4.51 13.78
CA ARG A 469 14.08 4.27 13.13
C ARG A 469 13.87 2.80 12.81
N VAL A 470 14.85 2.12 12.20
CA VAL A 470 14.77 0.66 11.95
C VAL A 470 14.65 -0.12 13.26
N LYS A 471 15.34 0.28 14.34
CA LYS A 471 15.18 -0.34 15.66
C LYS A 471 13.75 -0.21 16.19
N ARG A 472 13.07 0.91 15.93
CA ARG A 472 11.65 1.11 16.31
C ARG A 472 10.72 0.25 15.48
N ILE A 473 10.95 0.14 14.17
CA ILE A 473 10.21 -0.81 13.31
C ILE A 473 10.41 -2.25 13.81
N ALA A 474 11.62 -2.61 14.25
CA ALA A 474 11.89 -3.93 14.81
C ALA A 474 11.10 -4.22 16.11
N LEU A 475 10.75 -3.19 16.89
CA LEU A 475 9.83 -3.35 18.03
C LEU A 475 8.43 -3.73 17.55
N LEU A 476 7.90 -3.05 16.52
CA LEU A 476 6.60 -3.39 15.93
C LEU A 476 6.60 -4.78 15.29
N LYS A 477 7.71 -5.19 14.65
CA LYS A 477 7.93 -6.57 14.19
C LYS A 477 7.81 -7.57 15.34
N LYS A 478 8.50 -7.33 16.46
CA LYS A 478 8.46 -8.22 17.64
C LYS A 478 7.04 -8.37 18.19
N GLU A 479 6.25 -7.31 18.14
CA GLU A 479 4.84 -7.29 18.58
C GLU A 479 3.86 -7.76 17.50
N LYS A 480 4.34 -8.31 16.37
CA LYS A 480 3.53 -8.82 15.24
C LYS A 480 2.63 -7.76 14.57
N LYS A 481 3.10 -6.50 14.55
CA LYS A 481 2.39 -5.34 13.98
C LYS A 481 3.00 -4.83 12.68
N LEU A 482 3.91 -5.59 12.06
CA LEU A 482 4.64 -5.15 10.87
C LEU A 482 3.74 -4.88 9.65
N ASN A 483 2.59 -5.54 9.59
CA ASN A 483 1.56 -5.34 8.56
C ASN A 483 0.82 -3.98 8.67
N ARG A 484 1.20 -3.15 9.64
CA ARG A 484 0.68 -1.78 9.84
C ARG A 484 1.79 -0.74 9.76
N VAL A 485 2.98 -1.09 9.27
CA VAL A 485 4.11 -0.16 9.15
C VAL A 485 4.26 0.33 7.73
N LEU A 486 4.43 1.63 7.57
CA LEU A 486 4.82 2.29 6.32
C LEU A 486 6.09 3.11 6.53
N MET A 487 6.78 3.45 5.45
CA MET A 487 8.01 4.23 5.51
C MET A 487 8.18 5.14 4.29
N SER A 488 8.78 6.30 4.53
CA SER A 488 9.10 7.29 3.49
C SER A 488 10.17 8.27 3.99
N HIS A 489 10.42 9.35 3.24
CA HIS A 489 11.40 10.38 3.60
C HIS A 489 10.77 11.72 3.96
N ASP A 490 9.56 12.05 3.47
CA ASP A 490 8.98 13.39 3.66
C ASP A 490 10.00 14.47 3.19
N ILE A 491 10.54 14.31 1.98
CA ILE A 491 11.46 15.33 1.44
C ILE A 491 10.65 16.60 1.13
N HIS A 492 10.78 17.61 2.00
CA HIS A 492 10.08 18.90 1.88
C HIS A 492 11.00 20.14 1.85
N THR A 493 12.32 19.94 1.71
CA THR A 493 13.30 21.05 1.64
C THR A 493 14.45 20.73 0.69
N LYS A 494 15.00 21.76 0.03
CA LYS A 494 15.99 21.60 -1.05
C LYS A 494 17.23 20.81 -0.62
N HIS A 495 17.77 21.10 0.55
CA HIS A 495 19.00 20.47 1.08
C HIS A 495 18.91 18.95 1.24
N ARG A 496 17.70 18.37 1.17
CA ARG A 496 17.47 16.93 1.23
C ARG A 496 17.53 16.24 -0.14
N LEU A 497 17.47 16.99 -1.23
CA LEU A 497 17.70 16.49 -2.58
C LEU A 497 19.19 16.32 -2.87
N ILE A 498 19.56 15.31 -3.67
CA ILE A 498 20.96 14.96 -3.95
C ILE A 498 21.69 16.12 -4.63
N HIS A 499 21.01 16.87 -5.52
CA HIS A 499 21.56 18.06 -6.17
C HIS A 499 22.14 19.07 -5.16
N PHE A 500 21.53 19.20 -3.98
CA PHE A 500 21.95 20.11 -2.91
C PHE A 500 22.77 19.39 -1.80
N GLY A 501 23.25 18.18 -2.09
CA GLY A 501 24.04 17.37 -1.15
C GLY A 501 23.20 16.58 -0.14
N GLY A 502 21.92 16.38 -0.41
CA GLY A 502 21.01 15.58 0.40
C GLY A 502 21.03 14.08 0.07
N HIS A 503 20.06 13.34 0.61
CA HIS A 503 19.94 11.89 0.46
C HIS A 503 19.04 11.46 -0.71
N GLY A 504 18.06 12.29 -1.10
CA GLY A 504 17.14 12.05 -2.21
C GLY A 504 16.17 10.88 -1.99
N TYR A 505 15.28 10.67 -2.98
CA TYR A 505 14.19 9.70 -2.89
C TYR A 505 14.66 8.23 -2.96
N SER A 506 15.89 7.95 -3.41
CA SER A 506 16.44 6.59 -3.48
C SER A 506 17.06 6.10 -2.16
N HIS A 507 17.10 6.94 -1.13
CA HIS A 507 17.80 6.67 0.12
C HIS A 507 17.29 5.42 0.86
N ILE A 508 15.98 5.20 0.92
CA ILE A 508 15.42 3.98 1.52
C ILE A 508 15.95 2.72 0.84
N ALA A 509 15.94 2.68 -0.49
CA ALA A 509 16.42 1.52 -1.24
C ALA A 509 17.94 1.33 -1.09
N ASN A 510 18.70 2.42 -1.19
CA ASN A 510 20.16 2.38 -1.23
C ASN A 510 20.80 2.18 0.15
N ASN A 511 20.21 2.72 1.21
CA ASN A 511 20.84 2.81 2.52
C ASN A 511 20.00 2.13 3.62
N VAL A 512 18.69 2.37 3.66
CA VAL A 512 17.84 1.87 4.76
C VAL A 512 17.56 0.37 4.63
N VAL A 513 17.25 -0.14 3.44
CA VAL A 513 17.03 -1.57 3.21
C VAL A 513 18.26 -2.41 3.60
N PRO A 514 19.51 -2.06 3.22
CA PRO A 514 20.70 -2.72 3.75
C PRO A 514 20.79 -2.70 5.29
N ILE A 515 20.44 -1.58 5.94
CA ILE A 515 20.42 -1.50 7.41
C ILE A 515 19.37 -2.45 8.00
N MET A 516 18.20 -2.59 7.37
CA MET A 516 17.15 -3.53 7.79
C MET A 516 17.63 -4.98 7.69
N ILE A 517 18.26 -5.36 6.58
CA ILE A 517 18.84 -6.71 6.41
C ILE A 517 19.86 -7.01 7.52
N ASN A 518 20.79 -6.08 7.77
CA ASN A 518 21.79 -6.20 8.83
C ASN A 518 21.17 -6.28 10.24
N LYS A 519 19.93 -5.81 10.41
CA LYS A 519 19.16 -5.88 11.66
C LYS A 519 18.16 -7.04 11.69
N GLY A 520 18.28 -7.99 10.76
CA GLY A 520 17.53 -9.25 10.77
C GLY A 520 16.11 -9.15 10.22
N PHE A 521 15.84 -8.20 9.33
CA PHE A 521 14.63 -8.23 8.50
C PHE A 521 14.84 -9.17 7.31
N THR A 522 13.83 -10.01 7.07
CA THR A 522 13.76 -10.88 5.90
C THR A 522 13.30 -10.11 4.67
N THR A 523 13.53 -10.66 3.48
CA THR A 523 13.07 -10.06 2.22
C THR A 523 11.55 -9.88 2.22
N GLU A 524 10.80 -10.87 2.70
CA GLU A 524 9.34 -10.85 2.76
C GLU A 524 8.82 -9.76 3.70
N GLU A 525 9.53 -9.48 4.79
CA GLU A 525 9.19 -8.41 5.72
C GLU A 525 9.47 -7.03 5.14
N ILE A 526 10.52 -6.89 4.33
CA ILE A 526 10.85 -5.64 3.63
C ILE A 526 9.82 -5.40 2.51
N GLU A 527 9.47 -6.43 1.75
CA GLU A 527 8.40 -6.38 0.74
C GLU A 527 7.04 -6.08 1.37
N LEU A 528 6.77 -6.63 2.56
CA LEU A 528 5.56 -6.32 3.31
C LEU A 528 5.42 -4.81 3.55
N ILE A 529 6.49 -4.14 3.97
CA ILE A 529 6.47 -2.71 4.31
C ILE A 529 6.51 -1.83 3.06
N THR A 530 7.29 -2.21 2.04
CA THR A 530 7.58 -1.35 0.88
C THR A 530 6.65 -1.57 -0.30
N VAL A 531 5.91 -2.69 -0.33
CA VAL A 531 5.00 -3.07 -1.44
C VAL A 531 3.61 -3.41 -0.91
N GLU A 532 3.49 -4.41 -0.04
CA GLU A 532 2.18 -4.97 0.29
C GLU A 532 1.34 -4.07 1.21
N ASN A 533 1.95 -3.40 2.19
CA ASN A 533 1.25 -2.45 3.05
C ASN A 533 0.79 -1.21 2.27
N PRO A 534 1.63 -0.54 1.44
CA PRO A 534 1.18 0.52 0.54
C PRO A 534 0.05 0.09 -0.38
N LYS A 535 0.16 -1.10 -0.97
CA LYS A 535 -0.89 -1.67 -1.84
C LYS A 535 -2.21 -1.83 -1.10
N LYS A 536 -2.20 -2.43 0.10
CA LYS A 536 -3.41 -2.58 0.92
C LYS A 536 -4.01 -1.26 1.33
N TRP A 537 -3.17 -0.27 1.64
CA TRP A 537 -3.64 1.07 1.99
C TRP A 537 -4.30 1.76 0.79
N LEU A 538 -3.71 1.68 -0.40
CA LEU A 538 -4.17 2.36 -1.63
C LEU A 538 -5.32 1.67 -2.38
N THR A 539 -5.71 0.44 -2.00
CA THR A 539 -6.83 -0.27 -2.63
C THR A 539 -8.15 0.48 -2.42
N ARG A 540 -8.68 1.15 -3.45
CA ARG A 540 -10.09 1.62 -3.46
C ARG A 540 -11.03 0.41 -3.56
N GLN A 541 -12.09 0.36 -2.74
CA GLN A 541 -13.09 -0.72 -2.72
C GLN A 541 -14.44 -0.25 -3.24
#